data_AF-A0A7C3IEY4-F1
#
_entry.id   AF-A0A7C3IEY4-F1
#
_cell.length_a   1.000
_cell.length_b   1.000
_cell.length_c   1.000
_cell.angle_alpha   90.00
_cell.angle_beta   90.00
_cell.angle_gamma   90.00
#
_symmetry.space_group_name_H-M   'P 1'
#
loop_
_entity.id
_entity.type
_entity.pdbx_description
1 polymer ?
#
loop_
_entity_poly.entity_id
_entity_poly.type
_entity_poly.pdbx_seq_one_letter_code
_entity_poly.pdbx_strand_id
1 'polypeptide(L)'
;MIQRESDAILRKQRFLLIRYVLILATGALAFLELGKDASPLPLAVLILVALASNMVLSSAPPFSFFDARTQAPVLVGDTVMISFALLFTRASQESFLFFFFVLIMAAKVENFLLLGVGGALIGVASFLIADAGPSMVSPSLMRIPFLFATAIFFGYVVLPERTGEMVPLVRQASAAARLRSAA
;
A
#
# COMPACT_ATOMS: atom_id res chain seq x y z
N MET A 1 -18.55 -23.07 11.31
CA MET A 1 -18.51 -22.72 9.87
C MET A 1 -18.65 -21.21 9.69
N ILE A 2 -19.69 -20.58 10.26
CA ILE A 2 -19.98 -19.13 10.23
C ILE A 2 -18.76 -18.26 10.58
N GLN A 3 -18.01 -18.58 11.64
CA GLN A 3 -16.87 -17.77 12.06
C GLN A 3 -15.72 -17.71 11.03
N ARG A 4 -15.43 -18.83 10.34
CA ARG A 4 -14.36 -18.89 9.32
C ARG A 4 -14.73 -18.07 8.07
N GLU A 5 -16.00 -18.08 7.71
CA GLU A 5 -16.51 -17.30 6.58
C GLU A 5 -16.45 -15.80 6.87
N SER A 6 -16.88 -15.38 8.06
CA SER A 6 -16.76 -13.98 8.51
C SER A 6 -15.30 -13.51 8.51
N ASP A 7 -14.37 -14.32 9.02
CA ASP A 7 -12.95 -13.98 9.04
C ASP A 7 -12.36 -13.82 7.62
N ALA A 8 -12.74 -14.70 6.68
CA ALA A 8 -12.29 -14.61 5.28
C ALA A 8 -12.82 -13.35 4.58
N ILE A 9 -14.10 -13.01 4.80
CA ILE A 9 -14.72 -11.79 4.27
C ILE A 9 -14.01 -10.54 4.83
N LEU A 10 -13.79 -10.48 6.14
CA LEU A 10 -13.12 -9.36 6.78
C LEU A 10 -11.67 -9.18 6.28
N ARG A 11 -10.95 -10.29 6.09
CA ARG A 11 -9.59 -10.27 5.54
C ARG A 11 -9.57 -9.71 4.12
N LYS A 12 -10.49 -10.15 3.26
CA LYS A 12 -10.66 -9.62 1.91
C LYS A 12 -11.03 -8.13 1.91
N GLN A 13 -11.99 -7.72 2.73
CA GLN A 13 -12.40 -6.31 2.83
C GLN A 13 -11.23 -5.39 3.23
N ARG A 14 -10.40 -5.83 4.18
CA ARG A 14 -9.19 -5.10 4.56
C ARG A 14 -8.19 -4.99 3.43
N PHE A 15 -7.93 -6.09 2.74
CA PHE A 15 -7.06 -6.08 1.57
C PHE A 15 -7.53 -5.01 0.55
N LEU A 16 -8.81 -5.02 0.21
CA LEU A 16 -9.37 -4.09 -0.79
C LEU A 16 -9.28 -2.64 -0.32
N LEU A 17 -9.52 -2.38 0.97
CA LEU A 17 -9.41 -1.03 1.55
C LEU A 17 -7.96 -0.54 1.55
N ILE A 18 -7.01 -1.39 1.97
CA ILE A 18 -5.58 -1.05 1.94
C ILE A 18 -5.14 -0.78 0.49
N ARG A 19 -5.58 -1.61 -0.47
CA ARG A 19 -5.29 -1.42 -1.89
C ARG A 19 -5.88 -0.11 -2.43
N TYR A 20 -7.11 0.26 -2.03
CA TYR A 20 -7.66 1.58 -2.37
C TYR A 20 -6.77 2.72 -1.86
N VAL A 21 -6.34 2.65 -0.59
CA VAL A 21 -5.45 3.66 -0.01
C VAL A 21 -4.14 3.76 -0.78
N LEU A 22 -3.54 2.63 -1.16
CA LEU A 22 -2.33 2.59 -1.99
C LEU A 22 -2.54 3.24 -3.36
N ILE A 23 -3.61 2.87 -4.07
CA ILE A 23 -3.94 3.42 -5.39
C ILE A 23 -4.13 4.94 -5.30
N LEU A 24 -4.91 5.41 -4.32
CA LEU A 24 -5.17 6.83 -4.13
C LEU A 24 -3.91 7.61 -3.72
N ALA A 25 -3.09 7.06 -2.82
CA ALA A 25 -1.84 7.69 -2.42
C ALA A 25 -0.85 7.79 -3.59
N THR A 26 -0.76 6.73 -4.40
CA THR A 26 0.06 6.71 -5.62
C THR A 26 -0.43 7.73 -6.63
N GLY A 27 -1.74 7.76 -6.91
CA GLY A 27 -2.34 8.71 -7.85
C GLY A 27 -2.19 10.17 -7.40
N ALA A 28 -2.39 10.44 -6.11
CA ALA A 28 -2.22 11.78 -5.55
C ALA A 28 -0.75 12.24 -5.63
N LEU A 29 0.21 11.39 -5.21
CA LEU A 29 1.64 11.72 -5.33
C LEU A 29 2.01 12.00 -6.79
N ALA A 30 1.66 11.07 -7.69
CA ALA A 30 1.98 11.17 -9.09
C ALA A 30 1.34 12.40 -9.76
N PHE A 31 0.11 12.74 -9.38
CA PHE A 31 -0.58 13.92 -9.91
C PHE A 31 0.07 15.22 -9.43
N LEU A 32 0.48 15.28 -8.17
CA LEU A 32 1.16 16.45 -7.60
C LEU A 32 2.60 16.62 -8.13
N GLU A 33 3.28 15.53 -8.46
CA GLU A 33 4.62 15.54 -9.07
C GLU A 33 4.59 15.54 -10.60
N LEU A 34 3.40 15.66 -11.21
CA LEU A 34 3.27 15.78 -12.66
C LEU A 34 3.82 17.12 -13.13
N GLY A 35 4.69 17.10 -14.13
CA GLY A 35 5.23 18.32 -14.73
C GLY A 35 4.11 19.18 -15.34
N LYS A 36 4.24 20.51 -15.28
CA LYS A 36 3.23 21.46 -15.80
C LYS A 36 2.88 21.25 -17.27
N ASP A 37 3.83 20.75 -18.05
CA ASP A 37 3.69 20.52 -19.50
C ASP A 37 3.26 19.08 -19.83
N ALA A 38 3.17 18.19 -18.83
CA ALA A 38 2.81 16.80 -19.04
C ALA A 38 1.28 16.61 -18.98
N SER A 39 0.75 15.81 -19.92
CA SER A 39 -0.67 15.48 -19.91
C SER A 39 -1.02 14.58 -18.71
N PRO A 40 -2.08 14.88 -17.94
CA PRO A 40 -2.53 14.03 -16.83
C PRO A 40 -3.27 12.77 -17.32
N LEU A 41 -3.59 12.68 -18.62
CA LEU A 41 -4.42 11.60 -19.16
C LEU A 41 -3.84 10.20 -18.92
N PRO A 42 -2.54 9.90 -19.18
CA PRO A 42 -2.00 8.56 -18.95
C PRO A 42 -2.08 8.15 -17.48
N LEU A 43 -1.82 9.09 -16.57
CA LEU A 43 -1.93 8.85 -15.14
C LEU A 43 -3.39 8.62 -14.73
N ALA A 44 -4.34 9.42 -15.23
CA ALA A 44 -5.76 9.24 -14.95
C ALA A 44 -6.26 7.87 -15.42
N VAL A 45 -5.87 7.44 -16.62
CA VAL A 45 -6.20 6.11 -17.15
C VAL A 45 -5.61 5.01 -16.28
N LEU A 46 -4.33 5.14 -15.88
CA LEU A 46 -3.67 4.16 -15.01
C LEU A 46 -4.41 3.99 -13.68
N ILE A 47 -4.74 5.09 -13.02
CA ILE A 47 -5.45 5.07 -11.72
C ILE A 47 -6.88 4.53 -11.88
N LEU A 48 -7.59 4.88 -12.95
CA LEU A 48 -8.92 4.33 -13.24
C LEU A 48 -8.88 2.82 -13.48
N VAL A 49 -7.88 2.33 -14.22
CA VAL A 49 -7.67 0.88 -14.43
C VAL A 49 -7.38 0.18 -13.11
N ALA A 50 -6.57 0.77 -12.24
CA ALA A 50 -6.27 0.21 -10.93
C ALA A 50 -7.50 0.16 -10.00
N LEU A 51 -8.30 1.23 -9.99
CA LEU A 51 -9.56 1.27 -9.25
C LEU A 51 -10.55 0.22 -9.79
N ALA A 52 -10.69 0.13 -11.11
CA ALA A 52 -11.53 -0.88 -11.75
C ALA A 52 -11.05 -2.31 -11.43
N SER A 53 -9.74 -2.55 -11.44
CA SER A 53 -9.15 -3.82 -10.99
C SER A 53 -9.55 -4.14 -9.54
N ASN A 54 -9.53 -3.15 -8.64
CA ASN A 54 -9.94 -3.36 -7.25
C ASN A 54 -11.44 -3.64 -7.11
N MET A 55 -12.28 -3.01 -7.93
CA MET A 55 -13.71 -3.31 -8.01
C MET A 55 -13.95 -4.74 -8.52
N VAL A 56 -13.22 -5.18 -9.54
CA VAL A 56 -13.32 -6.56 -10.04
C VAL A 56 -12.91 -7.55 -8.95
N LEU A 57 -11.81 -7.30 -8.23
CA LEU A 57 -11.41 -8.13 -7.08
C LEU A 57 -12.47 -8.18 -5.97
N SER A 58 -13.30 -7.14 -5.82
CA SER A 58 -14.39 -7.16 -4.84
C SER A 58 -15.46 -8.20 -5.12
N SER A 59 -15.58 -8.68 -6.37
CA SER A 59 -16.49 -9.77 -6.75
C SER A 59 -15.90 -11.18 -6.55
N ALA A 60 -14.59 -11.30 -6.31
CA ALA A 60 -13.92 -12.60 -6.17
C ALA A 60 -14.37 -13.37 -4.91
N PRO A 61 -14.46 -14.71 -4.92
CA PRO A 61 -14.85 -15.48 -3.75
C PRO A 61 -13.88 -15.26 -2.57
N PRO A 62 -14.37 -15.06 -1.33
CA PRO A 62 -13.50 -14.75 -0.18
C PRO A 62 -12.56 -15.90 0.20
N PHE A 63 -12.96 -17.16 -0.07
CA PHE A 63 -12.19 -18.35 0.32
C PHE A 63 -10.96 -18.62 -0.55
N SER A 64 -10.99 -18.26 -1.83
CA SER A 64 -9.85 -18.41 -2.77
C SER A 64 -9.12 -17.11 -3.04
N PHE A 65 -9.53 -16.02 -2.37
CA PHE A 65 -8.99 -14.68 -2.62
C PHE A 65 -7.49 -14.60 -2.38
N PHE A 66 -6.99 -15.30 -1.35
CA PHE A 66 -5.59 -15.28 -0.93
C PHE A 66 -4.77 -16.42 -1.54
N ASP A 67 -5.30 -17.14 -2.54
CA ASP A 67 -4.52 -18.13 -3.28
C ASP A 67 -3.46 -17.41 -4.14
N ALA A 68 -2.30 -18.05 -4.31
CA ALA A 68 -1.19 -17.48 -5.08
C ALA A 68 -1.59 -17.09 -6.52
N ARG A 69 -2.53 -17.82 -7.13
CA ARG A 69 -3.07 -17.52 -8.47
C ARG A 69 -3.79 -16.17 -8.54
N THR A 70 -4.37 -15.72 -7.43
CA THR A 70 -5.07 -14.44 -7.33
C THR A 70 -4.14 -13.35 -6.82
N GLN A 71 -3.31 -13.64 -5.81
CA GLN A 71 -2.45 -12.63 -5.16
C GLN A 71 -1.24 -12.24 -6.02
N ALA A 72 -0.57 -13.20 -6.68
CA ALA A 72 0.64 -12.90 -7.44
C ALA A 72 0.41 -11.92 -8.59
N PRO A 73 -0.64 -12.07 -9.44
CA PRO A 73 -0.94 -11.09 -10.47
C PRO A 73 -1.27 -9.71 -9.92
N VAL A 74 -1.92 -9.62 -8.75
CA VAL A 74 -2.26 -8.34 -8.12
C VAL A 74 -1.00 -7.63 -7.63
N LEU A 75 -0.08 -8.35 -6.98
CA LEU A 75 1.19 -7.79 -6.53
C LEU A 75 2.05 -7.28 -7.68
N VAL A 76 2.17 -8.08 -8.75
CA VAL A 76 2.89 -7.68 -9.95
C VAL A 76 2.21 -6.47 -10.60
N GLY A 77 0.88 -6.50 -10.73
CA GLY A 77 0.11 -5.41 -11.31
C GLY A 77 0.26 -4.10 -10.55
N ASP A 78 0.14 -4.13 -9.23
CA ASP A 78 0.30 -2.93 -8.39
C ASP A 78 1.76 -2.44 -8.40
N THR A 79 2.74 -3.34 -8.45
CA THR A 79 4.16 -2.97 -8.60
C THR A 79 4.43 -2.28 -9.93
N VAL A 80 3.89 -2.80 -11.04
CA VAL A 80 4.00 -2.21 -12.37
C VAL A 80 3.29 -0.86 -12.42
N MET A 81 2.09 -0.76 -11.83
CA MET A 81 1.33 0.49 -11.75
C MET A 81 2.12 1.56 -11.01
N ILE A 82 2.63 1.27 -9.81
CA ILE A 82 3.41 2.23 -9.03
C ILE A 82 4.69 2.61 -9.78
N SER A 83 5.38 1.63 -10.36
CA SER A 83 6.60 1.87 -11.14
C SER A 83 6.34 2.81 -12.30
N PHE A 84 5.25 2.60 -13.05
CA PHE A 84 4.88 3.47 -14.16
C PHE A 84 4.52 4.88 -13.67
N ALA A 85 3.75 5.00 -12.59
CA ALA A 85 3.38 6.30 -12.01
C ALA A 85 4.61 7.11 -11.57
N LEU A 86 5.58 6.47 -10.94
CA LEU A 86 6.83 7.11 -10.50
C LEU A 86 7.74 7.47 -11.70
N LEU A 87 7.88 6.59 -12.70
CA LEU A 87 8.70 6.87 -13.89
C LEU A 87 8.11 7.94 -14.81
N PHE A 88 6.78 8.05 -14.84
CA PHE A 88 6.07 9.01 -15.69
C PHE A 88 6.07 10.43 -15.13
N THR A 89 6.33 10.58 -13.83
CA THR A 89 6.25 11.87 -13.13
C THR A 89 7.64 12.38 -12.79
N ARG A 90 7.73 13.62 -12.29
CA ARG A 90 9.00 14.12 -11.73
C ARG A 90 9.27 13.57 -10.33
N ALA A 91 8.58 12.49 -9.94
CA ALA A 91 8.99 11.73 -8.78
C ALA A 91 10.48 11.43 -8.94
N SER A 92 11.26 11.87 -7.96
CA SER A 92 12.71 11.74 -7.99
C SER A 92 13.06 10.27 -8.25
N GLN A 93 14.17 10.00 -8.96
CA GLN A 93 14.74 8.64 -9.02
C GLN A 93 14.88 8.03 -7.62
N GLU A 94 15.08 8.88 -6.61
CA GLU A 94 15.09 8.50 -5.19
C GLU A 94 13.75 7.93 -4.72
N SER A 95 12.60 8.49 -5.12
CA SER A 95 11.28 7.98 -4.75
C SER A 95 11.04 6.56 -5.29
N PHE A 96 11.52 6.30 -6.50
CA PHE A 96 11.53 4.96 -7.08
C PHE A 96 12.43 4.01 -6.25
N LEU A 97 13.64 4.44 -5.88
CA LEU A 97 14.53 3.66 -5.03
C LEU A 97 13.94 3.39 -3.64
N PHE A 98 13.30 4.38 -3.02
CA PHE A 98 12.64 4.23 -1.72
C PHE A 98 11.44 3.29 -1.80
N PHE A 99 10.68 3.32 -2.89
CA PHE A 99 9.63 2.33 -3.15
C PHE A 99 10.20 0.90 -3.19
N PHE A 100 11.27 0.67 -3.96
CA PHE A 100 11.94 -0.65 -3.98
C PHE A 100 12.54 -1.04 -2.63
N PHE A 101 13.08 -0.07 -1.89
CA PHE A 101 13.57 -0.31 -0.54
C PHE A 101 12.44 -0.77 0.39
N VAL A 102 11.25 -0.17 0.29
CA VAL A 102 10.05 -0.65 1.01
C VAL A 102 9.64 -2.05 0.57
N LEU A 103 9.73 -2.41 -0.71
CA LEU A 103 9.48 -3.79 -1.16
C LEU A 103 10.45 -4.80 -0.54
N ILE A 104 11.75 -4.47 -0.51
CA ILE A 104 12.77 -5.30 0.12
C ILE A 104 12.53 -5.40 1.62
N MET A 105 12.15 -4.30 2.27
CA MET A 105 11.78 -4.27 3.68
C MET A 105 10.57 -5.18 3.95
N ALA A 106 9.51 -5.09 3.15
CA ALA A 106 8.33 -5.97 3.23
C ALA A 106 8.69 -7.44 3.03
N ALA A 107 9.71 -7.72 2.22
CA ALA A 107 10.23 -9.05 2.00
C ALA A 107 11.17 -9.55 3.11
N LYS A 108 11.55 -8.74 4.11
CA LYS A 108 12.51 -9.15 5.16
C LYS A 108 12.01 -8.97 6.57
N VAL A 109 11.22 -7.94 6.83
CA VAL A 109 10.74 -7.58 8.17
C VAL A 109 9.48 -8.38 8.48
N GLU A 110 9.50 -9.06 9.63
CA GLU A 110 8.41 -9.95 10.05
C GLU A 110 7.39 -9.27 10.98
N ASN A 111 7.52 -7.97 11.21
CA ASN A 111 6.64 -7.21 12.08
C ASN A 111 5.87 -6.14 11.29
N PHE A 112 4.55 -6.27 11.25
CA PHE A 112 3.67 -5.36 10.52
C PHE A 112 3.73 -3.90 11.02
N LEU A 113 3.85 -3.69 12.34
CA LEU A 113 4.00 -2.34 12.90
C LEU A 113 5.33 -1.72 12.46
N LEU A 114 6.41 -2.52 12.48
CA LEU A 114 7.73 -2.07 12.05
C LEU A 114 7.76 -1.75 10.55
N LEU A 115 7.02 -2.49 9.72
CA LEU A 115 6.82 -2.16 8.31
C LEU A 115 6.14 -0.81 8.14
N GLY A 116 5.02 -0.57 8.84
CA GLY A 116 4.30 0.70 8.77
C GLY A 116 5.16 1.88 9.22
N VAL A 117 5.79 1.78 10.40
CA VAL A 117 6.69 2.81 10.93
C VAL A 117 7.89 3.02 10.02
N GLY A 118 8.51 1.95 9.54
CA GLY A 118 9.63 2.02 8.60
C GLY A 118 9.25 2.73 7.30
N GLY A 119 8.11 2.38 6.70
CA GLY A 119 7.60 3.04 5.49
C GLY A 119 7.34 4.53 5.70
N ALA A 120 6.76 4.91 6.83
CA ALA A 120 6.56 6.32 7.18
C ALA A 120 7.89 7.07 7.38
N LEU A 121 8.86 6.47 8.06
CA LEU A 121 10.18 7.08 8.28
C LEU A 121 10.98 7.24 6.98
N ILE A 122 10.92 6.25 6.08
CA ILE A 122 11.50 6.37 4.74
C ILE A 122 10.80 7.51 3.98
N GLY A 123 9.49 7.65 4.13
CA GLY A 123 8.73 8.78 3.61
C GLY A 123 9.21 10.13 4.13
N VAL A 124 9.44 10.24 5.44
CA VAL A 124 9.97 11.45 6.07
C VAL A 124 11.39 11.74 5.56
N ALA A 125 12.25 10.73 5.48
CA ALA A 125 13.59 10.88 4.92
C ALA A 125 13.56 11.36 3.47
N SER A 126 12.68 10.78 2.64
CA SER A 126 12.47 11.17 1.25
C SER A 126 11.96 12.61 1.11
N PHE A 127 11.15 13.07 2.06
CA PHE A 127 10.70 14.46 2.13
C PHE A 127 11.84 15.41 2.53
N LEU A 128 12.65 15.04 3.53
CA LEU A 128 13.75 15.88 4.02
C LEU A 128 14.91 16.01 3.03
N ILE A 129 15.14 14.99 2.20
CA ILE A 129 16.19 14.98 1.16
C ILE A 129 15.70 15.67 -0.12
N ALA A 130 14.37 15.77 -0.32
CA ALA A 130 13.82 16.47 -1.47
C ALA A 130 14.26 17.94 -1.45
N ASP A 131 14.97 18.36 -2.49
CA ASP A 131 15.36 19.77 -2.66
C ASP A 131 14.13 20.58 -3.11
N ALA A 132 13.21 20.79 -2.17
CA ALA A 132 11.89 21.35 -2.41
C ALA A 132 11.91 22.87 -2.14
N GLY A 133 11.84 23.66 -3.21
CA GLY A 133 11.46 25.06 -3.09
C GLY A 133 10.05 25.23 -2.49
N PRO A 134 9.65 26.45 -2.05
CA PRO A 134 8.38 26.67 -1.32
C PRO A 134 7.12 26.17 -2.03
N SER A 135 7.11 26.12 -3.37
CA SER A 135 5.99 25.60 -4.17
C SER A 135 5.96 24.08 -4.32
N MET A 136 7.03 23.38 -3.94
CA MET A 136 7.21 21.92 -4.09
C MET A 136 7.00 21.15 -2.78
N VAL A 137 6.76 21.84 -1.66
CA VAL A 137 6.51 21.23 -0.35
C VAL A 137 5.27 20.32 -0.37
N SER A 138 4.21 20.71 -1.08
CA SER A 138 2.97 19.93 -1.16
C SER A 138 3.16 18.57 -1.88
N PRO A 139 3.80 18.51 -3.06
CA PRO A 139 4.17 17.24 -3.70
C PRO A 139 5.08 16.35 -2.84
N SER A 140 6.14 16.92 -2.24
CA SER A 140 7.10 16.14 -1.45
C SER A 140 6.47 15.55 -0.18
N LEU A 141 5.52 16.25 0.44
CA LEU A 141 4.82 15.76 1.64
C LEU A 141 4.02 14.47 1.36
N MET A 142 3.51 14.32 0.12
CA MET A 142 2.70 13.15 -0.27
C MET A 142 3.54 11.85 -0.36
N ARG A 143 4.87 11.95 -0.34
CA ARG A 143 5.77 10.79 -0.27
C ARG A 143 5.60 10.01 1.03
N ILE A 144 5.25 10.68 2.13
CA ILE A 144 5.01 10.05 3.44
C ILE A 144 3.81 9.09 3.40
N PRO A 145 2.57 9.54 3.09
CA PRO A 145 1.43 8.65 3.02
C PRO A 145 1.58 7.61 1.90
N PHE A 146 2.28 7.92 0.80
CA PHE A 146 2.59 6.96 -0.25
C PHE A 146 3.48 5.80 0.23
N LEU A 147 4.63 6.08 0.85
CA LEU A 147 5.55 5.05 1.31
C LEU A 147 5.00 4.28 2.51
N PHE A 148 4.21 4.94 3.38
CA PHE A 148 3.43 4.27 4.41
C PHE A 148 2.41 3.30 3.80
N ALA A 149 1.57 3.74 2.86
CA ALA A 149 0.57 2.90 2.23
C ALA A 149 1.21 1.71 1.48
N THR A 150 2.35 1.95 0.83
CA THR A 150 3.16 0.89 0.20
C THR A 150 3.58 -0.15 1.23
N ALA A 151 4.20 0.26 2.34
CA ALA A 151 4.67 -0.66 3.36
C ALA A 151 3.52 -1.46 3.99
N ILE A 152 2.38 -0.80 4.25
CA ILE A 152 1.18 -1.45 4.78
C ILE A 152 0.60 -2.45 3.78
N PHE A 153 0.49 -2.11 2.50
CA PHE A 153 -0.03 -3.02 1.48
C PHE A 153 0.84 -4.24 1.28
N PHE A 154 2.12 -4.05 0.92
CA PHE A 154 3.02 -5.18 0.68
C PHE A 154 3.25 -6.00 1.95
N GLY A 155 3.32 -5.34 3.12
CA GLY A 155 3.37 -6.02 4.41
C GLY A 155 2.11 -6.86 4.69
N TYR A 156 0.93 -6.35 4.36
CA TYR A 156 -0.33 -7.08 4.60
C TYR A 156 -0.44 -8.36 3.76
N VAL A 157 0.12 -8.34 2.55
CA VAL A 157 0.05 -9.48 1.63
C VAL A 157 1.18 -10.48 1.86
N VAL A 158 2.42 -9.99 1.93
CA VAL A 158 3.61 -10.85 1.95
C VAL A 158 3.85 -11.46 3.34
N LEU A 159 3.53 -10.73 4.42
CA LEU A 159 3.88 -11.18 5.76
C LEU A 159 3.22 -12.51 6.16
N PRO A 160 1.90 -12.71 5.98
CA PRO A 160 1.27 -14.00 6.27
C PRO A 160 1.83 -15.17 5.46
N GLU A 161 2.24 -14.94 4.20
CA GLU A 161 2.81 -15.98 3.35
C GLU A 161 4.19 -16.44 3.84
N ARG A 162 4.94 -15.54 4.48
CA ARG A 162 6.27 -15.82 5.02
C ARG A 162 6.24 -16.45 6.42
N THR A 163 5.41 -15.93 7.32
CA THR A 163 5.39 -16.36 8.72
C THR A 163 4.45 -17.53 8.97
N GLY A 164 3.54 -17.82 8.03
CA GLY A 164 2.46 -18.78 8.24
C GLY A 164 1.38 -18.30 9.22
N GLU A 165 1.52 -17.10 9.78
CA GLU A 165 0.57 -16.49 10.70
C GLU A 165 -0.29 -15.44 9.99
N MET A 166 -1.61 -15.58 10.08
CA MET A 166 -2.52 -14.53 9.62
C MET A 166 -2.39 -13.30 10.52
N VAL A 167 -1.99 -12.15 9.96
CA VAL A 167 -1.84 -10.88 10.70
C VAL A 167 -3.12 -10.57 11.50
N PRO A 168 -3.10 -10.69 12.84
CA PRO A 168 -4.30 -10.54 13.64
C PRO A 168 -4.43 -9.11 14.15
N LEU A 169 -4.82 -8.17 13.27
CA LEU A 169 -5.09 -6.79 13.71
C LEU A 169 -6.28 -6.72 14.71
N VAL A 170 -7.20 -7.69 14.70
CA VAL A 170 -8.38 -7.75 15.60
C VAL A 170 -8.04 -8.33 16.96
N ARG A 171 -7.08 -9.26 17.03
CA ARG A 171 -6.79 -9.99 18.27
C ARG A 171 -6.12 -9.09 19.30
N GLN A 172 -5.32 -8.12 18.84
CA GLN A 172 -4.73 -7.09 19.72
C GLN A 172 -5.79 -6.12 20.26
N ALA A 173 -6.73 -5.66 19.44
CA ALA A 173 -7.82 -4.76 19.89
C ALA A 173 -8.78 -5.46 20.86
N SER A 174 -9.12 -6.72 20.62
CA SER A 174 -9.99 -7.51 21.50
C SER A 174 -9.29 -8.00 22.77
N ALA A 175 -7.98 -8.28 22.73
CA ALA A 175 -7.19 -8.55 23.94
C ALA A 175 -7.05 -7.29 24.82
N ALA A 176 -6.78 -6.13 24.22
CA ALA A 176 -6.72 -4.86 24.94
C ALA A 176 -8.08 -4.46 25.55
N ALA A 177 -9.19 -4.73 24.83
CA ALA A 177 -10.54 -4.51 25.35
C ALA A 177 -10.89 -5.45 26.52
N ARG A 178 -10.48 -6.72 26.47
CA ARG A 178 -10.69 -7.69 27.56
C ARG A 178 -9.88 -7.35 28.82
N LEU A 179 -8.67 -6.84 28.66
CA LEU A 179 -7.84 -6.38 29.78
C LEU A 179 -8.44 -5.13 30.45
N ARG A 180 -9.07 -4.24 29.68
CA ARG A 180 -9.78 -3.07 30.21
C ARG A 180 -11.09 -3.38 30.91
N SER A 181 -11.75 -4.50 30.59
CA SER A 181 -12.96 -4.95 31.29
C SER A 181 -12.67 -5.78 32.55
N ALA A 182 -11.41 -6.13 32.79
CA ALA A 182 -10.96 -6.94 33.91
C ALA A 182 -10.20 -6.14 34.98
N ALA A 183 -10.08 -4.81 34.80
CA ALA A 183 -9.56 -3.84 35.75
C ALA A 183 -10.73 -2.96 36.24
#